data_AF-A0A241ZB78-F1
#
_entry.id   AF-A0A241ZB78-F1
#
_cell.length_a   1.000
_cell.length_b   1.000
_cell.length_c   1.000
_cell.angle_alpha   90.00
_cell.angle_beta   90.00
_cell.angle_gamma   90.00
#
_symmetry.space_group_name_H-M   'P 1'
#
loop_
_entity.id
_entity.type
_entity.pdbx_description
1 polymer ?
#
loop_
_entity_poly.entity_id
_entity_poly.type
_entity_poly.pdbx_seq_one_letter_code
_entity_poly.pdbx_strand_id
1 'polypeptide(L)'
;MMINYHVDGDAKLTGTVDQINEAVRQSIVRSTLKLLVKVKREKLSGQVLNVRTGRLRRSITQKVIDLSNGVTGIVGTNVEYAAAHEYGFNEEVTVKAHLRMIKMAFGKSINPKQVNIKAHTRKVNLPENSFLRSALEEMRKEIKQDLEVSIRRGIA
;
A
#
# COMPACT_ATOMS: atom_id res chain seq x y z
N MET A 1 23.23 28.59 -7.94
CA MET A 1 22.58 29.09 -6.72
C MET A 1 23.53 28.79 -5.56
N MET A 2 24.31 29.78 -5.14
CA MET A 2 25.27 29.65 -4.04
C MET A 2 24.48 29.73 -2.73
N ILE A 3 24.47 28.65 -1.95
CA ILE A 3 23.96 28.69 -0.58
C ILE A 3 25.10 29.23 0.27
N ASN A 4 25.01 30.50 0.69
CA ASN A 4 25.92 31.06 1.69
C ASN A 4 25.58 30.43 3.04
N TYR A 5 26.49 29.63 3.60
CA TYR A 5 26.41 29.15 4.97
C TYR A 5 27.54 29.77 5.79
N HIS A 6 27.18 30.49 6.85
CA HIS A 6 28.10 30.96 7.88
C HIS A 6 28.03 29.97 9.05
N VAL A 7 29.17 29.37 9.41
CA VAL A 7 29.25 28.36 10.48
C VAL A 7 29.60 29.04 11.80
N ASP A 8 28.58 29.40 12.57
CA ASP A 8 28.70 29.77 13.99
C ASP A 8 28.80 28.49 14.85
N GLY A 9 29.86 27.70 14.67
CA GLY A 9 30.18 26.53 15.50
C GLY A 9 29.35 25.27 15.28
N ASP A 10 29.95 24.12 15.61
CA ASP A 10 29.40 22.79 15.38
C ASP A 10 28.04 22.57 16.07
N ALA A 11 27.83 23.14 17.26
CA ALA A 11 26.58 22.98 18.02
C ALA A 11 25.36 23.60 17.31
N LYS A 12 25.53 24.74 16.62
CA LYS A 12 24.44 25.39 15.88
C LYS A 12 24.10 24.62 14.61
N LEU A 13 25.11 24.08 13.93
CA LEU A 13 24.94 23.18 12.78
C LEU A 13 24.19 21.89 13.18
N THR A 14 24.56 21.26 14.30
CA THR A 14 23.85 20.07 14.80
C THR A 14 22.38 20.36 15.10
N GLY A 15 22.08 21.49 15.76
CA GLY A 15 20.69 21.88 16.06
C GLY A 15 19.82 22.07 14.81
N THR A 16 20.37 22.67 13.75
CA THR A 16 19.65 22.82 12.46
C THR A 16 19.43 21.48 11.77
N VAL A 17 20.41 20.57 11.79
CA VAL A 17 20.26 19.22 11.22
C VAL A 17 19.15 18.44 11.91
N ASP A 18 19.07 18.52 13.24
CA ASP A 18 18.01 17.86 14.01
C ASP A 18 16.62 18.42 13.68
N GLN A 19 16.50 19.74 13.52
CA GLN A 19 15.26 20.40 13.10
C GLN A 19 14.82 19.97 11.69
N ILE A 20 15.76 19.86 10.74
CA ILE A 20 15.49 19.34 9.39
C ILE A 20 15.01 17.89 9.46
N ASN A 21 15.70 17.04 10.22
CA ASN A 21 15.34 15.62 10.36
C ASN A 21 13.94 15.45 10.91
N GLU A 22 13.57 16.21 11.95
CA GLU A 22 12.22 16.15 12.53
C GLU A 22 11.17 16.70 11.55
N ALA A 23 11.43 17.80 10.85
CA ALA A 23 10.51 18.34 9.85
C ALA A 23 10.27 17.34 8.70
N VAL A 24 11.33 16.70 8.21
CA VAL A 24 11.24 15.64 7.18
C VAL A 24 10.48 14.44 7.72
N ARG A 25 10.74 14.00 8.95
CA ARG A 25 10.04 12.89 9.59
C ARG A 25 8.53 13.14 9.64
N GLN A 26 8.12 14.31 10.10
CA GLN A 26 6.70 14.70 10.16
C GLN A 26 6.06 14.74 8.77
N SER A 27 6.81 15.22 7.77
CA SER A 27 6.38 15.22 6.36
C SER A 27 6.12 13.79 5.87
N ILE A 28 7.05 12.87 6.13
CA ILE A 28 6.92 11.46 5.74
C ILE A 28 5.74 10.78 6.45
N VAL A 29 5.55 11.02 7.76
CA VAL A 29 4.39 10.50 8.50
C VAL A 29 3.08 10.95 7.84
N ARG A 30 2.98 12.24 7.49
CA ARG A 30 1.80 12.80 6.83
C ARG A 30 1.60 12.21 5.43
N SER A 31 2.64 12.17 4.60
CA SER A 31 2.56 11.61 3.24
C SER A 31 2.17 10.13 3.26
N THR A 32 2.69 9.36 4.22
CA THR A 32 2.33 7.95 4.40
C THR A 32 0.85 7.79 4.75
N LEU A 33 0.33 8.66 5.64
CA LEU A 33 -1.08 8.66 6.00
C LEU A 33 -1.97 9.03 4.81
N LYS A 34 -1.60 10.06 4.05
CA LYS A 34 -2.29 10.42 2.81
C LYS A 34 -2.32 9.26 1.82
N LEU A 35 -1.19 8.55 1.64
CA LEU A 35 -1.10 7.38 0.77
C LEU A 35 -2.04 6.27 1.22
N LEU A 36 -2.05 5.94 2.51
CA LEU A 36 -2.99 4.98 3.07
C LEU A 36 -4.45 5.38 2.81
N VAL A 37 -4.79 6.66 2.98
CA VAL A 37 -6.15 7.17 2.74
C VAL A 37 -6.53 7.05 1.27
N LYS A 38 -5.65 7.45 0.35
CA LYS A 38 -5.86 7.34 -1.10
C LYS A 38 -6.10 5.89 -1.53
N VAL A 39 -5.26 4.97 -1.06
CA VAL A 39 -5.42 3.53 -1.31
C VAL A 39 -6.79 3.04 -0.84
N LYS A 40 -7.22 3.41 0.37
CA LYS A 40 -8.50 2.94 0.94
C LYS A 40 -9.72 3.57 0.25
N ARG A 41 -9.69 4.88 -0.01
CA ARG A 41 -10.85 5.65 -0.47
C ARG A 41 -11.04 5.59 -1.98
N GLU A 42 -9.96 5.56 -2.74
CA GLU A 42 -10.04 5.65 -4.20
C GLU A 42 -9.78 4.27 -4.81
N LYS A 43 -8.59 3.72 -4.59
CA LYS A 43 -8.15 2.49 -5.26
C LYS A 43 -8.99 1.27 -4.89
N LEU A 44 -9.21 1.04 -3.59
CA LEU A 44 -9.93 -0.14 -3.09
C LEU A 44 -11.44 0.06 -2.94
N SER A 45 -11.97 1.23 -3.26
CA SER A 45 -13.40 1.55 -3.13
C SER A 45 -14.06 2.04 -4.43
N GLY A 46 -13.54 1.64 -5.59
CA GLY A 46 -14.20 1.87 -6.87
C GLY A 46 -13.28 2.04 -8.06
N GLN A 47 -12.10 2.64 -7.88
CA GLN A 47 -11.23 2.98 -9.01
C GLN A 47 -10.52 1.75 -9.59
N VAL A 48 -9.97 0.88 -8.73
CA VAL A 48 -9.22 -0.32 -9.15
C VAL A 48 -9.96 -1.57 -8.73
N LEU A 49 -10.35 -1.66 -7.46
CA LEU A 49 -11.15 -2.75 -6.93
C LEU A 49 -12.42 -2.21 -6.27
N ASN A 50 -13.47 -3.02 -6.33
CA ASN A 50 -14.72 -2.79 -5.62
C ASN A 50 -14.72 -3.51 -4.26
N VAL A 51 -15.37 -2.90 -3.27
CA VAL A 51 -15.50 -3.51 -1.93
C VAL A 51 -16.54 -4.62 -1.96
N ARG A 52 -16.11 -5.85 -1.70
CA ARG A 52 -17.00 -7.00 -1.45
C ARG A 52 -17.23 -7.27 0.03
N THR A 53 -16.19 -7.70 0.74
CA THR A 53 -16.24 -7.97 2.20
C THR A 53 -15.49 -6.91 3.03
N GLY A 54 -14.69 -6.09 2.36
CA GLY A 54 -13.82 -5.08 2.96
C GLY A 54 -12.58 -5.61 3.68
N ARG A 55 -12.29 -6.93 3.66
CA ARG A 55 -11.09 -7.51 4.31
C ARG A 55 -9.80 -6.84 3.82
N LEU A 56 -9.59 -6.78 2.51
CA LEU A 56 -8.41 -6.15 1.92
C LEU A 56 -8.30 -4.67 2.32
N ARG A 57 -9.36 -3.88 2.12
CA ARG A 57 -9.39 -2.46 2.49
C ARG A 57 -9.08 -2.20 3.96
N ARG A 58 -9.64 -2.99 4.87
CA ARG A 58 -9.39 -2.85 6.32
C ARG A 58 -7.99 -3.25 6.72
N SER A 59 -7.38 -4.20 6.01
CA SER A 59 -6.01 -4.68 6.28
C SER A 59 -4.90 -3.72 5.87
N ILE A 60 -5.21 -2.66 5.10
CA ILE A 60 -4.21 -1.68 4.71
C ILE A 60 -3.79 -0.89 5.96
N THR A 61 -2.51 -1.00 6.29
CA THR A 61 -1.86 -0.35 7.43
C THR A 61 -0.65 0.43 6.97
N GLN A 62 -0.13 1.28 7.86
CA GLN A 62 1.08 2.03 7.61
C GLN A 62 2.07 1.85 8.75
N LYS A 63 3.35 2.01 8.44
CA LYS A 63 4.45 2.02 9.41
C LYS A 63 5.47 3.07 8.98
N VAL A 64 6.02 3.80 9.94
CA VAL A 64 7.19 4.66 9.72
C VAL A 64 8.35 4.06 10.50
N ILE A 65 9.49 3.94 9.84
CA ILE A 65 10.72 3.37 10.42
C ILE A 65 11.81 4.42 10.31
N ASP A 66 12.41 4.74 11.46
CA ASP A 66 13.60 5.56 11.55
C ASP A 66 14.82 4.65 11.33
N LEU A 67 15.63 4.96 10.32
CA LEU A 67 16.87 4.27 9.94
C LEU A 67 18.06 5.19 10.25
N SER A 68 19.26 4.62 10.32
CA SER A 68 20.50 5.39 10.59
C SER A 68 20.79 6.48 9.54
N ASN A 69 20.22 6.36 8.34
CA ASN A 69 20.43 7.28 7.23
C ASN A 69 19.13 7.92 6.70
N GLY A 70 18.03 7.87 7.46
CA GLY A 70 16.78 8.54 7.07
C GLY A 70 15.54 7.91 7.65
N VAL A 71 14.38 8.35 7.16
CA VAL A 71 13.07 7.89 7.62
C VAL A 71 12.33 7.27 6.44
N THR A 72 11.72 6.11 6.65
CA THR A 72 10.96 5.40 5.61
C THR A 72 9.50 5.22 6.01
N GLY A 73 8.59 5.70 5.17
CA GLY A 73 7.17 5.45 5.27
C GLY A 73 6.74 4.23 4.43
N ILE A 74 6.00 3.31 5.04
CA ILE A 74 5.56 2.05 4.43
C ILE A 74 4.04 1.98 4.52
N VAL A 75 3.38 1.65 3.41
CA VAL A 75 1.94 1.32 3.35
C VAL A 75 1.81 -0.07 2.73
N GLY A 76 1.04 -0.96 3.38
CA GLY A 76 0.93 -2.33 2.92
C GLY A 76 -0.19 -3.12 3.59
N THR A 77 -0.23 -4.41 3.28
CA THR A 77 -1.19 -5.39 3.80
C THR A 77 -0.54 -6.75 3.95
N ASN A 78 -1.01 -7.54 4.91
CA ASN A 78 -0.63 -8.93 5.12
C ASN A 78 -1.63 -9.94 4.51
N VAL A 79 -2.59 -9.46 3.70
CA VAL A 79 -3.58 -10.32 3.06
C VAL A 79 -2.93 -11.06 1.89
N GLU A 80 -2.89 -12.39 1.96
CA GLU A 80 -2.22 -13.27 0.99
C GLU A 80 -2.63 -12.99 -0.47
N TYR A 81 -3.93 -12.84 -0.72
CA TYR A 81 -4.46 -12.59 -2.07
C TYR A 81 -4.22 -11.16 -2.58
N ALA A 82 -3.67 -10.25 -1.75
CA ALA A 82 -3.40 -8.88 -2.15
C ALA A 82 -2.31 -8.80 -3.24
N ALA A 83 -1.26 -9.62 -3.13
CA ALA A 83 -0.16 -9.65 -4.09
C ALA A 83 -0.65 -10.05 -5.49
N ALA A 84 -1.51 -11.08 -5.57
CA ALA A 84 -2.10 -11.52 -6.82
C ALA A 84 -2.96 -10.43 -7.49
N HIS A 85 -3.63 -9.57 -6.71
CA HIS A 85 -4.28 -8.38 -7.26
C HIS A 85 -3.29 -7.29 -7.66
N GLU A 86 -2.29 -7.00 -6.84
CA GLU A 86 -1.34 -5.89 -7.07
C GLU A 86 -0.45 -6.11 -8.30
N TYR A 87 -0.09 -7.36 -8.61
CA TYR A 87 0.84 -7.73 -9.70
C TYR A 87 0.18 -8.55 -10.82
N GLY A 88 -1.07 -8.95 -10.64
CA GLY A 88 -1.70 -9.96 -11.50
C GLY A 88 -1.22 -11.37 -11.16
N PHE A 89 -1.90 -12.37 -11.70
CA PHE A 89 -1.55 -13.78 -11.52
C PHE A 89 -2.02 -14.61 -12.72
N ASN A 90 -1.09 -15.25 -13.43
CA ASN A 90 -1.40 -16.00 -14.65
C ASN A 90 -0.74 -17.40 -14.65
N GLU A 91 -0.93 -18.13 -13.56
CA GLU A 91 -0.36 -19.47 -13.39
C GLU A 91 -1.42 -20.52 -13.05
N GLU A 92 -1.00 -21.78 -13.07
CA GLU A 92 -1.82 -22.91 -12.63
C GLU A 92 -1.77 -23.06 -11.11
N VAL A 93 -2.93 -23.27 -10.50
CA VAL A 93 -3.05 -23.49 -9.05
C VAL A 93 -3.69 -24.84 -8.81
N THR A 94 -3.06 -25.63 -7.93
CA THR A 94 -3.63 -26.88 -7.44
C THR A 94 -4.59 -26.60 -6.29
N VAL A 95 -5.86 -26.88 -6.51
CA VAL A 95 -6.92 -26.76 -5.50
C VAL A 95 -7.03 -28.10 -4.78
N LYS A 96 -6.86 -28.07 -3.46
CA LYS A 96 -7.02 -29.25 -2.59
C LYS A 96 -8.48 -29.73 -2.58
N ALA A 97 -8.66 -31.02 -2.35
CA ALA A 97 -9.99 -31.59 -2.18
C ALA A 97 -10.72 -30.91 -1.01
N HIS A 98 -12.01 -30.60 -1.19
CA HIS A 98 -12.81 -29.89 -0.18
C HIS A 98 -14.30 -30.16 -0.34
N LEU A 99 -15.05 -29.94 0.73
CA LEU A 99 -16.51 -29.93 0.69
C LEU A 99 -17.02 -28.56 0.25
N ARG A 100 -17.94 -28.55 -0.72
CA ARG A 100 -18.59 -27.34 -1.21
C ARG A 100 -20.10 -27.48 -1.11
N MET A 101 -20.77 -26.46 -0.61
CA MET A 101 -22.22 -26.34 -0.74
C MET A 101 -22.58 -25.82 -2.13
N ILE A 102 -23.36 -26.58 -2.88
CA ILE A 102 -23.89 -26.16 -4.19
C ILE A 102 -25.38 -25.84 -4.08
N LYS A 103 -25.78 -24.73 -4.70
CA LYS A 103 -27.19 -24.29 -4.80
C LYS A 103 -27.72 -24.37 -6.24
N MET A 104 -26.84 -24.67 -7.19
CA MET A 104 -27.16 -24.80 -8.61
C MET A 104 -26.36 -25.94 -9.24
N ALA A 105 -26.97 -26.65 -10.18
CA ALA A 105 -26.34 -27.66 -11.01
C ALA A 105 -26.88 -27.56 -12.44
N PHE A 106 -26.01 -27.60 -13.45
CA PHE A 106 -26.38 -27.50 -14.86
C PHE A 106 -27.30 -26.29 -15.17
N GLY A 107 -27.02 -25.15 -14.55
CA GLY A 107 -27.82 -23.92 -14.73
C GLY A 107 -29.18 -23.91 -14.02
N LYS A 108 -29.57 -24.98 -13.33
CA LYS A 108 -30.83 -25.05 -12.57
C LYS A 108 -30.60 -24.94 -11.07
N SER A 109 -31.48 -24.21 -10.38
CA SER A 109 -31.49 -24.15 -8.92
C SER A 109 -31.84 -25.52 -8.34
N ILE A 110 -31.16 -25.91 -7.27
CA ILE A 110 -31.38 -27.17 -6.55
C ILE A 110 -31.44 -26.91 -5.05
N ASN A 111 -32.03 -27.83 -4.29
CA ASN A 111 -31.93 -27.80 -2.83
C ASN A 111 -30.45 -27.84 -2.41
N PRO A 112 -30.01 -26.92 -1.53
CA PRO A 112 -28.61 -26.84 -1.15
C PRO A 112 -28.08 -28.18 -0.61
N LYS A 113 -27.03 -28.70 -1.21
CA LYS A 113 -26.36 -29.93 -0.74
C LYS A 113 -24.86 -29.77 -0.70
N GLN A 114 -24.21 -30.50 0.21
CA GLN A 114 -22.75 -30.59 0.26
C GLN A 114 -22.27 -31.64 -0.74
N VAL A 115 -21.22 -31.30 -1.49
CA VAL A 115 -20.56 -32.22 -2.42
C VAL A 115 -19.06 -32.23 -2.16
N ASN A 116 -18.46 -33.40 -2.31
CA ASN A 116 -17.01 -33.56 -2.26
C ASN A 116 -16.39 -33.21 -3.61
N ILE A 117 -15.56 -32.18 -3.63
CA ILE A 117 -14.79 -31.76 -4.81
C ILE A 117 -13.41 -32.38 -4.70
N LYS A 118 -13.04 -33.20 -5.68
CA LYS A 118 -11.70 -33.80 -5.77
C LYS A 118 -10.64 -32.72 -6.01
N ALA A 119 -9.40 -33.01 -5.61
CA ALA A 119 -8.27 -32.15 -5.93
C ALA A 119 -8.12 -32.03 -7.45
N HIS A 120 -7.88 -30.81 -7.93
CA HIS A 120 -7.74 -30.54 -9.36
C HIS A 120 -6.89 -29.28 -9.58
N THR A 121 -6.29 -29.19 -10.75
CA THR A 121 -5.56 -27.99 -11.19
C THR A 121 -6.51 -27.07 -11.93
N ARG A 122 -6.36 -25.77 -11.71
CA ARG A 122 -7.07 -24.74 -12.47
C ARG A 122 -6.07 -23.69 -12.94
N LYS A 123 -6.15 -23.35 -14.23
CA LYS A 123 -5.49 -22.17 -14.78
C LYS A 123 -6.21 -20.90 -14.29
N VAL A 124 -5.48 -20.04 -13.60
CA VAL A 124 -5.98 -18.73 -13.16
C VAL A 124 -5.40 -17.69 -14.10
N ASN A 125 -6.26 -16.81 -14.61
CA ASN A 125 -5.86 -15.62 -15.34
C ASN A 125 -6.51 -14.42 -14.65
N LEU A 126 -5.75 -13.82 -13.72
CA LEU A 126 -6.13 -12.65 -12.96
C LEU A 126 -5.32 -11.45 -13.48
N PRO A 127 -5.98 -10.42 -14.05
CA PRO A 127 -5.27 -9.22 -14.48
C PRO A 127 -4.68 -8.45 -13.28
N GLU A 128 -3.63 -7.70 -13.56
CA GLU A 128 -3.05 -6.75 -12.61
C GLU A 128 -4.06 -5.64 -12.28
N ASN A 129 -4.25 -5.41 -10.99
CA ASN A 129 -5.10 -4.38 -10.41
C ASN A 129 -4.29 -3.62 -9.37
N SER A 130 -3.22 -2.94 -9.81
CA SER A 130 -2.31 -2.22 -8.91
C SER A 130 -3.04 -1.12 -8.15
N PHE A 131 -3.05 -1.21 -6.82
CA PHE A 131 -3.65 -0.25 -5.91
C PHE A 131 -2.60 0.43 -5.01
N LEU A 132 -1.47 -0.20 -4.72
CA LEU A 132 -0.38 0.42 -3.97
C LEU A 132 0.55 1.20 -4.89
N ARG A 133 1.12 0.55 -5.92
CA ARG A 133 2.11 1.21 -6.79
C ARG A 133 1.46 2.34 -7.57
N SER A 134 0.28 2.13 -8.14
CA SER A 134 -0.43 3.20 -8.86
C SER A 134 -0.77 4.40 -7.97
N ALA A 135 -1.14 4.18 -6.70
CA ALA A 135 -1.39 5.28 -5.76
C ALA A 135 -0.10 6.04 -5.41
N LEU A 136 1.01 5.32 -5.22
CA LEU A 136 2.31 5.91 -4.94
C LEU A 136 2.79 6.77 -6.13
N GLU A 137 2.65 6.25 -7.35
CA GLU A 137 3.03 7.00 -8.56
C GLU A 137 2.19 8.27 -8.74
N GLU A 138 0.87 8.20 -8.52
CA GLU A 138 0.00 9.37 -8.56
C GLU A 138 0.39 10.43 -7.51
N MET A 139 0.81 10.00 -6.32
CA MET A 139 1.20 10.89 -5.24
C MET A 139 2.66 11.35 -5.30
N ARG A 140 3.49 10.78 -6.18
CA ARG A 140 4.94 11.02 -6.22
C ARG A 140 5.28 12.51 -6.26
N LYS A 141 4.55 13.29 -7.07
CA LYS A 141 4.79 14.74 -7.21
C LYS A 141 4.47 15.50 -5.91
N GLU A 142 3.32 15.21 -5.30
CA GLU A 142 2.89 15.82 -4.05
C GLU A 142 3.87 15.50 -2.90
N ILE A 143 4.28 14.24 -2.78
CA ILE A 143 5.23 13.80 -1.75
C ILE A 143 6.57 14.53 -1.90
N LYS A 144 7.10 14.67 -3.12
CA LYS A 144 8.33 15.43 -3.35
C LYS A 144 8.21 16.89 -2.92
N GLN A 145 7.08 17.54 -3.24
CA GLN A 145 6.82 18.92 -2.85
C GLN A 145 6.70 19.08 -1.33
N ASP A 146 5.97 18.17 -0.67
CA ASP A 146 5.83 18.16 0.79
C ASP A 146 7.21 18.01 1.49
N LEU A 147 8.10 17.18 0.92
CA LEU A 147 9.46 17.01 1.42
C LEU A 147 10.33 18.26 1.23
N GLU A 148 10.34 18.86 0.05
CA GLU A 148 11.09 20.11 -0.20
C GLU A 148 10.65 21.24 0.73
N VAL A 149 9.33 21.38 0.95
CA VAL A 149 8.78 22.36 1.88
C VAL A 149 9.22 22.06 3.31
N SER A 150 9.24 20.80 3.73
CA SER A 150 9.69 20.42 5.07
C SER A 150 11.18 20.72 5.30
N ILE A 151 12.03 20.52 4.30
CA ILE A 151 13.45 20.83 4.38
C ILE A 151 13.64 22.34 4.57
N ARG A 152 12.93 23.16 3.79
CA ARG A 152 12.99 24.63 3.94
C ARG A 152 12.52 25.09 5.32
N ARG A 153 11.51 24.44 5.90
CA ARG A 153 11.04 24.75 7.26
C ARG A 153 12.06 24.38 8.35
N GLY A 154 12.84 23.33 8.15
CA GLY A 154 13.88 22.95 9.13
C GLY A 154 15.13 23.83 9.08
N ILE A 155 15.31 24.60 7.99
CA ILE A 155 16.43 25.55 7.84
C ILE A 155 16.10 26.93 8.44
N ALA A 156 14.81 27.28 8.53
CA ALA A 156 14.32 28.59 8.98
C ALA A 156 14.12 28.62 10.50
#